data_AF-A0A4S2FXQ9-F1
#
_entry.id   AF-A0A4S2FXQ9-F1
#
_cell.length_a   1.000
_cell.length_b   1.000
_cell.length_c   1.000
_cell.angle_alpha   90.00
_cell.angle_beta   90.00
_cell.angle_gamma   90.00
#
_symmetry.space_group_name_H-M   'P 1'
#
loop_
_entity.id
_entity.type
_entity.pdbx_description
1 polymer ?
#
loop_
_entity_poly.entity_id
_entity_poly.type
_entity_poly.pdbx_seq_one_letter_code
_entity_poly.pdbx_strand_id
1 'polypeptide(L)' 'MEIDTAKKAYALIVKRDRLLSMRADAVSNNKMRDWFFMVDENRHPIPTEVKHIFLEAIDKSIDYCENEIEKL' A
#
# COMPACT_ATOMS: atom_id res chain seq x y z
N MET A 1 10.87 -12.13 24.05
CA MET A 1 9.69 -12.55 23.28
C MET A 1 8.80 -11.35 22.93
N GLU A 2 8.48 -10.46 23.88
CA GLU A 2 7.65 -9.26 23.64
C GLU A 2 8.25 -8.23 22.67
N ILE A 3 9.58 -8.03 22.71
CA ILE A 3 10.26 -7.05 21.83
C ILE A 3 10.19 -7.44 20.35
N ASP A 4 10.23 -8.73 20.02
CA ASP A 4 10.18 -9.19 18.62
C ASP A 4 8.76 -9.09 18.06
N THR A 5 7.74 -9.36 18.89
CA THR A 5 6.33 -9.12 18.53
C THR A 5 6.09 -7.64 18.27
N ALA A 6 6.56 -6.76 19.16
CA ALA A 6 6.43 -5.31 18.99
C ALA A 6 7.11 -4.78 17.72
N LYS A 7 8.30 -5.28 17.38
CA LYS A 7 9.01 -4.92 16.13
C LYS A 7 8.24 -5.38 14.89
N LYS A 8 7.68 -6.59 14.90
CA LYS A 8 6.86 -7.12 13.80
C LYS A 8 5.57 -6.31 13.62
N ALA A 9 4.87 -6.01 14.71
CA ALA A 9 3.67 -5.19 14.69
C ALA A 9 3.97 -3.79 14.14
N TYR A 10 5.06 -3.16 14.60
CA TYR A 10 5.49 -1.85 14.08
C TYR A 10 5.78 -1.88 12.56
N ALA A 11 6.50 -2.91 12.08
CA ALA A 11 6.78 -3.04 10.65
C ALA A 11 5.50 -3.20 9.80
N LEU A 12 4.52 -3.96 10.30
CA LEU A 12 3.22 -4.12 9.64
C LEU A 12 2.40 -2.82 9.65
N ILE A 13 2.40 -2.08 10.76
CA ILE A 13 1.73 -0.77 10.88
C ILE A 13 2.31 0.22 9.87
N VAL A 14 3.64 0.35 9.81
CA VAL A 14 4.31 1.24 8.85
C VAL A 14 3.97 0.86 7.41
N LYS A 15 3.92 -0.44 7.10
CA LYS A 15 3.54 -0.94 5.78
C LYS A 15 2.08 -0.62 5.45
N ARG A 16 1.15 -0.84 6.39
CA ARG A 16 -0.28 -0.51 6.25
C ARG A 16 -0.48 0.99 6.00
N ASP A 17 0.17 1.85 6.78
CA ASP A 17 0.01 3.31 6.65
C ASP A 17 0.47 3.81 5.28
N ARG A 18 1.58 3.25 4.76
CA ARG A 18 2.03 3.53 3.40
C ARG A 18 1.01 3.11 2.34
N LEU A 19 0.40 1.93 2.50
CA LEU A 19 -0.64 1.44 1.60
C LEU A 19 -1.90 2.31 1.64
N LEU A 20 -2.30 2.78 2.83
CA LEU A 20 -3.42 3.71 2.99
C LEU A 20 -3.18 5.05 2.27
N SER A 21 -1.95 5.59 2.35
CA SER A 21 -1.58 6.78 1.57
C SER A 21 -1.66 6.52 0.06
N MET A 22 -1.09 5.40 -0.41
CA MET A 22 -1.17 5.02 -1.84
C MET A 22 -2.63 4.90 -2.30
N ARG A 23 -3.49 4.29 -1.50
CA ARG A 23 -4.93 4.16 -1.79
C ARG A 23 -5.62 5.52 -1.87
N ALA A 24 -5.35 6.43 -0.93
CA ALA A 24 -5.92 7.77 -0.91
C ALA A 24 -5.50 8.58 -2.16
N ASP A 25 -4.23 8.48 -2.54
CA ASP A 25 -3.70 9.11 -3.76
C ASP A 25 -4.37 8.55 -5.02
N ALA A 26 -4.61 7.24 -5.07
CA ALA A 26 -5.29 6.60 -6.18
C ALA A 26 -6.76 7.04 -6.32
N VAL A 27 -7.48 7.19 -5.20
CA VAL A 27 -8.90 7.53 -5.18
C VAL A 27 -9.15 9.01 -5.44
N SER A 28 -8.30 9.90 -4.92
CA SER A 28 -8.61 11.34 -4.86
C SER A 28 -8.68 12.06 -6.21
N ASN A 29 -8.34 11.41 -7.35
CA ASN A 29 -8.24 12.02 -8.69
C ASN A 29 -7.38 13.31 -8.75
N ASN A 30 -6.79 13.72 -7.64
CA ASN A 30 -6.10 14.97 -7.47
C ASN A 30 -4.63 14.68 -7.75
N LYS A 31 -4.28 14.76 -9.04
CA LYS A 31 -2.93 14.53 -9.57
C LYS A 31 -2.43 13.10 -9.40
N MET A 32 -3.02 12.17 -10.16
CA MET A 32 -2.33 10.95 -10.61
C MET A 32 -1.14 11.24 -11.55
N ARG A 33 -0.47 12.40 -11.42
CA ARG A 33 0.77 12.67 -12.16
C ARG A 33 1.93 11.82 -11.65
N ASP A 34 1.81 11.22 -10.47
CA ASP A 34 2.93 10.55 -9.78
C ASP A 34 2.70 9.07 -9.43
N TRP A 35 1.62 8.45 -9.92
CA TRP A 35 1.41 7.00 -9.75
C TRP A 35 2.28 6.23 -10.74
N PHE A 36 3.53 6.07 -10.34
CA PHE A 36 4.57 5.42 -11.11
C PHE A 36 4.88 4.05 -10.53
N PHE A 37 4.83 3.03 -11.38
CA PHE A 37 5.40 1.74 -11.04
C PHE A 37 6.92 1.86 -11.14
N MET A 38 7.64 1.78 -10.01
CA MET A 38 9.10 1.81 -10.01
C MET A 38 9.65 0.46 -10.44
N VAL A 39 9.88 0.30 -11.74
CA VAL A 39 10.96 -0.52 -12.28
C VAL A 39 11.96 0.51 -12.80
N ASP A 40 13.18 0.51 -12.25
CA ASP A 40 14.30 1.45 -12.47
C ASP A 40 14.04 2.60 -13.46
N GLU A 41 14.06 3.82 -12.92
CA GLU A 41 14.14 5.14 -13.59
C GLU A 41 12.97 5.56 -14.51
N ASN A 42 12.11 4.65 -14.98
CA ASN A 42 11.01 4.97 -15.89
C ASN A 42 9.66 5.06 -15.18
N ARG A 43 9.40 6.26 -14.67
CA ARG A 43 8.12 6.68 -14.09
C ARG A 43 7.01 6.67 -15.16
N HIS A 44 6.29 5.56 -15.31
CA HIS A 44 5.11 5.44 -16.19
C HIS A 44 3.78 5.56 -15.42
N PRO A 45 2.84 6.41 -15.86
CA PRO A 45 1.52 6.48 -15.25
C PRO A 45 0.80 5.14 -15.42
N ILE A 46 0.11 4.70 -14.37
CA ILE A 46 -0.74 3.51 -14.42
C ILE A 46 -1.95 3.79 -15.33
N PRO A 47 -2.20 2.97 -16.37
CA PRO A 47 -3.35 3.16 -17.25
C PRO A 47 -4.69 3.08 -16.49
N THR A 48 -5.68 3.87 -16.92
CA THR A 48 -6.98 3.96 -16.22
C THR A 48 -7.70 2.62 -16.22
N GLU A 49 -7.54 1.85 -17.29
CA GLU A 49 -8.13 0.54 -17.53
C GLU A 49 -7.68 -0.48 -16.49
N VAL A 50 -6.45 -0.38 -16.00
CA VAL A 50 -5.88 -1.32 -15.01
C VAL A 50 -5.82 -0.74 -13.60
N LYS A 51 -6.16 0.54 -13.42
CA LYS A 51 -6.16 1.23 -12.10
C LYS A 51 -6.94 0.45 -11.04
N HIS A 52 -8.08 -0.15 -11.41
CA HIS A 52 -8.91 -0.95 -10.50
C HIS A 52 -8.16 -2.17 -9.94
N ILE A 53 -7.30 -2.82 -10.75
CA ILE A 53 -6.50 -3.97 -10.35
C ILE A 53 -5.48 -3.58 -9.27
N PHE A 54 -4.84 -2.42 -9.44
CA PHE A 54 -3.89 -1.89 -8.45
C PHE A 54 -4.58 -1.50 -7.15
N LEU A 55 -5.76 -0.88 -7.23
CA LEU A 55 -6.57 -0.56 -6.06
C LEU A 55 -6.95 -1.83 -5.30
N GLU A 56 -7.43 -2.86 -6.00
CA GLU A 56 -7.78 -4.14 -5.39
C GLU A 56 -6.57 -4.82 -4.73
N ALA A 57 -5.39 -4.75 -5.37
CA ALA A 57 -4.16 -5.29 -4.79
C ALA A 57 -3.71 -4.54 -3.53
N ILE A 58 -3.89 -3.21 -3.49
CA ILE A 58 -3.61 -2.39 -2.31
C ILE A 58 -4.58 -2.75 -1.18
N ASP A 59 -5.88 -2.86 -1.48
CA ASP A 59 -6.91 -3.19 -0.50
C ASP A 59 -6.62 -4.56 0.14
N LYS A 60 -6.36 -5.59 -0.67
CA LYS A 60 -5.95 -6.92 -0.15
C LYS A 60 -4.68 -6.89 0.70
N SER A 61 -3.74 -6.00 0.36
CA SER A 61 -2.50 -5.84 1.12
C SER A 61 -2.71 -5.13 2.46
N ILE A 62 -3.66 -4.19 2.52
CA ILE A 62 -4.09 -3.55 3.76
C ILE A 62 -4.75 -4.58 4.65
N ASP A 63 -5.72 -5.34 4.12
CA ASP A 63 -6.41 -6.41 4.85
C ASP A 63 -5.41 -7.42 5.41
N TYR A 64 -4.40 -7.83 4.63
CA TYR A 64 -3.34 -8.70 5.12
C TYR A 64 -2.60 -8.09 6.31
N CYS A 65 -2.18 -6.82 6.21
CA CYS A 65 -1.46 -6.16 7.30
C CYS A 65 -2.31 -6.07 8.57
N GLU A 66 -3.60 -5.74 8.44
CA GLU A 66 -4.52 -5.64 9.58
C GLU A 66 -4.73 -6.99 10.26
N ASN A 67 -4.97 -8.05 9.47
CA ASN A 67 -5.11 -9.41 9.98
C ASN A 67 -3.83 -9.92 10.67
N GLU A 68 -2.64 -9.58 10.16
CA GLU A 68 -1.39 -9.98 10.79
C GLU A 68 -1.08 -9.17 12.05
N ILE A 69 -1.51 -7.90 12.12
CA ILE A 69 -1.39 -7.10 13.34
C ILE A 69 -2.31 -7.66 14.43
N GLU A 70 -3.55 -8.06 14.11
CA GLU A 70 -4.50 -8.60 15.07
C GLU A 70 -4.03 -9.92 15.72
N LYS A 71 -3.20 -10.70 15.01
CA LYS A 71 -2.63 -11.97 15.50
C LYS A 71 -1.44 -11.80 16.46
N LEU A 72 -0.81 -10.62 16.50
CA LEU A 72 0.39 -10.33 17.28
C LEU A 72 0.06 -9.74 18.64
#